data_AF-A0A1C3HBK4-F1
#
_entry.id   AF-A0A1C3HBK4-F1
#
_cell.length_a   1.000
_cell.length_b   1.000
_cell.length_c   1.000
_cell.angle_alpha   90.00
_cell.angle_beta   90.00
_cell.angle_gamma   90.00
#
_symmetry.space_group_name_H-M   'P 1'
#
loop_
_entity.id
_entity.type
_entity.pdbx_description
1 polymer ?
#
loop_
_entity_poly.entity_id
_entity_poly.type
_entity_poly.pdbx_seq_one_letter_code
_entity_poly.pdbx_strand_id
1 'polypeptide(L)'
;MKHIILIITVVLSMCVMQGCEQGRDLQPQDYFEGKQLDIATIIYEGDRQKLDKVLSTVSKETLNRPAKAEMTLLFWTINNAIFDKNTPERLKIITDLVKAGAEPLQPQPNAPGSPAEFVMKADKGVWIQAMLEGGLSPNARDKVHNQPIIFNSIFAKKHRNIRGHVGAWCGYKYKKFIG
;
A
#
# COMPACT_ATOMS: atom_id res chain seq x y z
N MET A 1 -9.82 11.29 54.88
CA MET A 1 -8.60 10.67 54.32
C MET A 1 -8.88 9.43 53.46
N LYS A 2 -9.63 8.43 53.94
CA LYS A 2 -9.96 7.21 53.16
C LYS A 2 -10.65 7.47 51.82
N HIS A 3 -11.60 8.42 51.76
CA HIS A 3 -12.30 8.76 50.52
C HIS A 3 -11.42 9.47 49.47
N ILE A 4 -10.45 10.29 49.90
CA ILE A 4 -9.52 10.98 48.99
C ILE A 4 -8.53 9.97 48.39
N ILE A 5 -8.05 9.02 49.19
CA ILE A 5 -7.15 7.95 48.73
C ILE A 5 -7.84 7.07 47.68
N LEU A 6 -9.12 6.74 47.89
CA LEU A 6 -9.92 5.89 47.00
C LEU A 6 -10.21 6.56 45.64
N ILE A 7 -10.45 7.88 45.64
CA ILE A 7 -10.61 8.67 44.41
C ILE A 7 -9.30 8.73 43.62
N ILE A 8 -8.16 8.92 44.30
CA ILE A 8 -6.84 8.94 43.66
C ILE A 8 -6.52 7.58 43.03
N THR A 9 -6.88 6.46 43.68
CA THR A 9 -6.60 5.12 43.13
C THR A 9 -7.44 4.81 41.88
N VAL A 10 -8.70 5.28 41.84
CA VAL A 10 -9.58 5.08 40.67
C VAL A 10 -9.15 5.94 39.49
N VAL A 11 -8.72 7.19 39.72
CA VAL A 11 -8.22 8.09 38.66
C VAL A 11 -6.88 7.60 38.10
N LEU A 12 -5.96 7.12 38.95
CA LEU A 12 -4.66 6.58 38.50
C LEU A 12 -4.81 5.28 37.70
N SER A 13 -5.86 4.50 37.97
CA SER A 13 -6.13 3.23 37.27
C SER A 13 -6.88 3.42 35.94
N MET A 14 -7.60 4.53 35.74
CA MET A 14 -8.18 4.88 34.44
C MET A 14 -7.13 5.37 33.42
N CYS A 15 -5.97 5.86 33.88
CA CYS A 15 -4.88 6.29 33.00
C CYS A 15 -4.07 5.15 32.35
N VAL A 16 -4.26 3.90 32.76
CA VAL A 16 -3.53 2.73 32.20
C VAL A 16 -4.33 1.93 31.17
N MET A 17 -5.54 2.38 30.81
CA MET A 17 -6.33 1.80 29.70
C MET A 17 -6.30 2.61 28.41
N GLN A 18 -5.44 3.62 28.32
CA GLN A 18 -4.99 4.16 27.03
C GLN A 18 -3.71 3.43 26.62
N GLY A 19 -3.87 2.15 26.26
CA GLY A 19 -2.86 1.51 25.42
C GLY A 19 -2.78 2.33 24.13
N CYS A 20 -1.74 3.15 24.01
CA CYS A 20 -1.43 3.94 22.83
C CYS A 20 -1.67 3.10 21.58
N GLU A 21 -2.51 3.61 20.69
CA GLU A 21 -2.64 3.10 19.34
C GLU A 21 -1.22 2.91 18.78
N GLN A 22 -0.84 1.65 18.52
CA GLN A 22 0.39 1.33 17.82
C GLN A 22 0.23 1.64 16.33
N GLY A 23 -0.11 2.88 16.01
CA GLY A 23 0.12 3.48 14.70
C GLY A 23 1.33 4.37 14.86
N ARG A 24 2.52 3.88 14.50
CA ARG A 24 3.59 4.83 14.17
C ARG A 24 3.02 5.65 13.02
N ASP A 25 2.70 6.91 13.28
CA ASP A 25 2.16 7.83 12.30
C ASP A 25 3.30 8.16 11.32
N LEU A 26 3.56 7.24 10.39
CA LEU A 26 4.63 7.36 9.40
C LEU A 26 4.39 8.67 8.67
N GLN A 27 5.35 9.61 8.74
CA GLN A 27 5.20 10.87 8.06
C GLN A 27 5.91 10.85 6.70
N PRO A 28 5.36 11.51 5.66
CA PRO A 28 6.02 11.62 4.36
C PRO A 28 7.47 12.12 4.44
N GLN A 29 7.74 13.12 5.29
CA GLN A 29 9.05 13.75 5.45
C GLN A 29 10.13 12.83 6.04
N ASP A 30 9.73 11.74 6.70
CA ASP A 30 10.67 10.74 7.22
C ASP A 30 11.34 9.97 6.08
N TYR A 31 10.68 9.89 4.93
CA TYR A 31 11.11 9.06 3.80
C TYR A 31 11.49 9.88 2.56
N PHE A 32 10.77 10.96 2.28
CA PHE A 32 10.83 11.66 1.01
C PHE A 32 11.30 13.11 1.14
N GLU A 33 11.86 13.63 0.05
CA GLU A 33 12.29 15.03 -0.07
C GLU A 33 11.92 15.57 -1.46
N GLY A 34 11.91 16.90 -1.59
CA GLY A 34 11.64 17.60 -2.85
C GLY A 34 10.33 17.15 -3.50
N LYS A 35 10.37 16.88 -4.82
CA LYS A 35 9.17 16.52 -5.58
C LYS A 35 8.51 15.22 -5.10
N GLN A 36 9.27 14.25 -4.61
CA GLN A 36 8.70 13.01 -4.07
C GLN A 36 7.99 13.26 -2.74
N LEU A 37 8.46 14.22 -1.93
CA LEU A 37 7.76 14.62 -0.70
C LEU A 37 6.40 15.24 -1.01
N ASP A 38 6.33 16.17 -1.97
CA ASP A 38 5.06 16.77 -2.40
C ASP A 38 4.03 15.69 -2.77
N ILE A 39 4.45 14.70 -3.55
CA ILE A 39 3.61 13.59 -3.98
C ILE A 39 3.21 12.70 -2.80
N ALA A 40 4.18 12.34 -1.94
CA ALA A 40 3.94 11.50 -0.77
C ALA A 40 2.97 12.15 0.23
N THR A 41 3.03 13.47 0.41
CA THR A 41 2.10 14.25 1.23
C THR A 41 0.69 14.23 0.66
N ILE A 42 0.53 14.44 -0.65
CA ILE A 42 -0.78 14.34 -1.31
C ILE A 42 -1.35 12.92 -1.15
N ILE A 43 -0.52 11.88 -1.33
CA ILE A 43 -0.92 10.49 -1.12
C ILE A 43 -1.36 10.27 0.32
N TYR A 44 -0.62 10.80 1.30
CA TYR A 44 -0.94 10.71 2.72
C TYR A 44 -2.29 11.37 3.04
N GLU A 45 -2.50 12.60 2.58
CA GLU A 45 -3.77 13.34 2.67
C GLU A 45 -4.94 12.63 1.96
N GLY A 46 -4.67 11.74 1.00
CA GLY A 46 -5.69 11.07 0.21
C GLY A 46 -6.34 11.97 -0.85
N ASP A 47 -5.71 13.09 -1.20
CA ASP A 47 -6.25 14.08 -2.14
C ASP A 47 -5.99 13.66 -3.59
N ARG A 48 -6.88 12.83 -4.12
CA ARG A 48 -6.78 12.31 -5.48
C ARG A 48 -6.83 13.41 -6.56
N GLN A 49 -7.57 14.49 -6.34
CA GLN A 49 -7.66 15.57 -7.32
C GLN A 49 -6.35 16.33 -7.47
N LYS A 50 -5.64 16.60 -6.36
CA LYS A 50 -4.28 17.13 -6.41
C LYS A 50 -3.32 16.12 -7.04
N LEU A 51 -3.47 14.84 -6.69
CA LEU A 51 -2.58 13.79 -7.19
C LEU A 51 -2.64 13.68 -8.72
N ASP A 52 -3.85 13.64 -9.30
CA ASP A 52 -4.05 13.54 -10.75
C ASP A 52 -3.32 14.65 -11.53
N LYS A 53 -3.34 15.88 -11.00
CA LYS A 53 -2.62 17.01 -11.58
C LYS A 53 -1.11 16.79 -11.56
N VAL A 54 -0.57 16.34 -10.42
CA VAL A 54 0.87 16.14 -10.27
C VAL A 54 1.37 14.94 -11.09
N LEU A 55 0.62 13.83 -11.11
CA LEU A 55 1.01 12.61 -11.84
C LEU A 55 1.15 12.84 -13.36
N SER A 56 0.41 13.78 -13.94
CA SER A 56 0.53 14.12 -15.37
C SER A 56 1.86 14.78 -15.76
N THR A 57 2.61 15.29 -14.77
CA THR A 57 3.84 16.09 -14.99
C THR A 57 5.10 15.45 -14.43
N VAL A 58 4.97 14.36 -13.67
CA VAL A 58 6.10 13.68 -13.03
C VAL A 58 6.70 12.62 -13.94
N SER A 59 8.03 12.50 -13.96
CA SER A 59 8.71 11.46 -14.73
C SER A 59 8.58 10.08 -14.06
N LYS A 60 8.61 9.02 -14.87
CA LYS A 60 8.69 7.64 -14.36
C LYS A 60 9.92 7.42 -13.48
N GLU A 61 11.04 8.07 -13.81
CA GLU A 61 12.25 8.04 -12.98
C GLU A 61 11.97 8.58 -11.57
N THR A 62 11.29 9.73 -11.46
CA THR A 62 10.90 10.30 -10.16
C THR A 62 9.92 9.41 -9.41
N LEU A 63 8.97 8.76 -10.10
CA LEU A 63 8.02 7.85 -9.46
C LEU A 63 8.68 6.60 -8.86
N ASN A 64 9.73 6.10 -9.51
CA ASN A 64 10.36 4.82 -9.20
C ASN A 64 11.67 4.94 -8.42
N ARG A 65 12.28 6.13 -8.36
CA ARG A 65 13.51 6.33 -7.59
C ARG A 65 13.27 6.02 -6.11
N PRO A 66 13.99 5.07 -5.50
CA PRO A 66 13.93 4.86 -4.07
C PRO A 66 14.34 6.12 -3.29
N ALA A 67 13.67 6.36 -2.17
CA ALA A 67 13.96 7.45 -1.25
C ALA A 67 14.68 6.92 0.02
N LYS A 68 14.57 7.60 1.16
CA LYS A 68 15.19 7.13 2.41
C LYS A 68 14.63 5.75 2.78
N ALA A 69 15.49 4.91 3.36
CA ALA A 69 15.18 3.52 3.69
C ALA A 69 14.66 2.66 2.51
N GLU A 70 14.99 3.04 1.27
CA GLU A 70 14.53 2.40 0.03
C GLU A 70 12.99 2.43 -0.16
N MET A 71 12.33 3.41 0.47
CA MET A 71 10.89 3.60 0.29
C MET A 71 10.60 4.12 -1.12
N THR A 72 9.71 3.45 -1.85
CA THR A 72 9.19 3.95 -3.14
C THR A 72 7.81 4.54 -2.94
N LEU A 73 7.39 5.45 -3.83
CA LEU A 73 6.05 6.06 -3.77
C LEU A 73 4.93 5.01 -3.87
N LEU A 74 5.14 3.92 -4.61
CA LEU A 74 4.17 2.83 -4.70
C LEU A 74 4.06 2.04 -3.38
N PHE A 75 5.18 1.70 -2.73
CA PHE A 75 5.14 1.06 -1.41
C PHE A 75 4.52 1.97 -0.35
N TRP A 76 4.85 3.26 -0.37
CA TRP A 76 4.24 4.28 0.49
C TRP A 76 2.72 4.31 0.34
N THR A 77 2.24 4.30 -0.90
CA THR A 77 0.81 4.28 -1.23
C THR A 77 0.12 3.03 -0.69
N ILE A 78 0.73 1.85 -0.87
CA ILE A 78 0.20 0.58 -0.37
C ILE A 78 0.07 0.60 1.15
N ASN A 79 1.10 1.09 1.85
CA ASN A 79 1.06 1.23 3.31
C ASN A 79 -0.10 2.14 3.75
N ASN A 80 -0.25 3.31 3.13
CA ASN A 80 -1.36 4.23 3.41
C ASN A 80 -2.73 3.58 3.15
N ALA A 81 -2.87 2.78 2.09
CA ALA A 81 -4.11 2.06 1.82
C ALA A 81 -4.43 0.98 2.87
N ILE A 82 -3.40 0.25 3.35
CA ILE A 82 -3.54 -0.81 4.35
C ILE A 82 -3.97 -0.22 5.71
N PHE A 83 -3.31 0.85 6.15
CA PHE A 83 -3.56 1.47 7.46
C PHE A 83 -4.89 2.24 7.48
N ASP A 84 -5.28 2.89 6.39
CA ASP A 84 -6.55 3.63 6.28
C ASP A 84 -7.71 2.75 5.77
N LYS A 85 -7.83 1.54 6.33
CA LYS A 85 -8.93 0.57 6.14
C LYS A 85 -9.27 0.17 4.70
N ASN A 86 -8.51 0.54 3.68
CA ASN A 86 -8.73 0.23 2.26
C ASN A 86 -9.99 0.87 1.67
N THR A 87 -10.19 2.17 1.90
CA THR A 87 -11.27 2.88 1.22
C THR A 87 -11.12 2.77 -0.31
N PRO A 88 -12.23 2.81 -1.08
CA PRO A 88 -12.18 2.81 -2.54
C PRO A 88 -11.26 3.89 -3.10
N GLU A 89 -11.19 5.05 -2.46
CA GLU A 89 -10.35 6.18 -2.83
C GLU A 89 -8.85 5.82 -2.73
N ARG A 90 -8.43 5.14 -1.66
CA ARG A 90 -7.03 4.69 -1.50
C ARG A 90 -6.65 3.64 -2.54
N LEU A 91 -7.57 2.76 -2.93
CA LEU A 91 -7.33 1.79 -4.00
C LEU A 91 -7.19 2.46 -5.38
N LYS A 92 -7.96 3.52 -5.64
CA LYS A 92 -7.80 4.31 -6.87
C LYS A 92 -6.45 5.01 -6.93
N ILE A 93 -5.92 5.51 -5.81
CA ILE A 93 -4.58 6.10 -5.77
C ILE A 93 -3.50 5.07 -6.19
N ILE A 94 -3.58 3.81 -5.75
CA ILE A 94 -2.68 2.75 -6.24
C ILE A 94 -2.80 2.61 -7.75
N THR A 95 -4.03 2.55 -8.26
CA THR A 95 -4.34 2.42 -9.69
C THR A 95 -3.72 3.57 -10.49
N ASP A 96 -3.87 4.81 -10.02
CA ASP A 96 -3.39 6.02 -10.70
C ASP A 96 -1.86 6.07 -10.73
N LEU A 97 -1.19 5.70 -9.64
CA LEU A 97 0.28 5.63 -9.62
C LEU A 97 0.82 4.61 -10.63
N VAL A 98 0.25 3.41 -10.66
CA VAL A 98 0.69 2.36 -11.60
C VAL A 98 0.44 2.81 -13.04
N LYS A 99 -0.71 3.44 -13.31
CA LYS A 99 -1.03 4.00 -14.62
C LYS A 99 -0.09 5.13 -15.03
N ALA A 100 0.37 5.94 -14.09
CA ALA A 100 1.38 6.99 -14.31
C ALA A 100 2.80 6.42 -14.52
N GLY A 101 3.01 5.13 -14.26
CA GLY A 101 4.26 4.42 -14.52
C GLY A 101 5.09 4.13 -13.27
N ALA A 102 4.48 4.18 -12.07
CA ALA A 102 5.06 3.55 -10.90
C ALA A 102 5.13 2.02 -11.11
N GLU A 103 6.28 1.41 -10.87
CA GLU A 103 6.64 0.06 -11.26
C GLU A 103 6.24 -0.95 -10.16
N PRO A 104 5.19 -1.78 -10.37
CA PRO A 104 4.75 -2.74 -9.37
C PRO A 104 5.72 -3.89 -9.15
N LEU A 105 6.62 -4.14 -10.11
CA LEU A 105 7.60 -5.23 -10.07
C LEU A 105 9.00 -4.74 -9.70
N GLN A 106 9.13 -3.54 -9.13
CA GLN A 106 10.42 -2.99 -8.71
C GLN A 106 10.92 -3.77 -7.48
N PRO A 107 12.06 -4.48 -7.58
CA PRO A 107 12.64 -5.17 -6.43
C PRO A 107 13.07 -4.15 -5.37
N GLN A 108 12.88 -4.48 -4.10
CA GLN A 108 13.35 -3.66 -3.00
C GLN A 108 14.66 -4.22 -2.41
N PRO A 109 15.69 -3.39 -2.20
CA PRO A 109 16.95 -3.85 -1.61
C PRO A 109 16.78 -4.38 -0.18
N ASN A 110 15.89 -3.76 0.60
CA ASN A 110 15.74 -4.00 2.03
C ASN A 110 14.51 -4.86 2.40
N ALA A 111 13.75 -5.35 1.41
CA ALA A 111 12.57 -6.17 1.64
C ALA A 111 12.45 -7.26 0.57
N PRO A 112 12.06 -8.49 0.93
CA PRO A 112 11.92 -9.57 -0.04
C PRO A 112 10.75 -9.32 -1.00
N GLY A 113 11.08 -9.09 -2.26
CA GLY A 113 10.14 -8.95 -3.38
C GLY A 113 9.77 -7.51 -3.73
N SER A 114 8.93 -7.38 -4.75
CA SER A 114 8.39 -6.12 -5.27
C SER A 114 7.05 -5.71 -4.65
N PRO A 115 6.53 -4.48 -4.89
CA PRO A 115 5.21 -4.07 -4.40
C PRO A 115 4.09 -5.07 -4.73
N ALA A 116 4.07 -5.58 -5.96
CA ALA A 116 3.08 -6.57 -6.40
C ALA A 116 3.24 -7.90 -5.66
N GLU A 117 4.47 -8.39 -5.49
CA GLU A 117 4.72 -9.62 -4.74
C GLU A 117 4.37 -9.48 -3.26
N PHE A 118 4.57 -8.30 -2.67
CA PHE A 118 4.19 -8.01 -1.29
C PHE A 118 2.67 -8.10 -1.10
N VAL A 119 1.87 -7.43 -1.95
CA VAL A 119 0.40 -7.45 -1.80
C VAL A 119 -0.20 -8.81 -2.15
N MET A 120 0.45 -9.61 -3.01
CA MET A 120 0.05 -10.99 -3.30
C MET A 120 0.13 -11.91 -2.08
N LYS A 121 1.07 -11.64 -1.16
CA LYS A 121 1.21 -12.35 0.11
C LYS A 121 0.29 -11.80 1.20
N ALA A 122 -0.35 -10.65 0.96
CA ALA A 122 -1.18 -9.96 1.93
C ALA A 122 -2.61 -10.52 2.01
N ASP A 123 -3.38 -10.03 2.99
CA ASP A 123 -4.65 -10.64 3.39
C ASP A 123 -5.86 -10.28 2.50
N LYS A 124 -5.71 -9.41 1.51
CA LYS A 124 -6.81 -8.98 0.65
C LYS A 124 -6.36 -8.88 -0.82
N GLY A 125 -7.22 -9.35 -1.73
CA GLY A 125 -6.99 -9.25 -3.18
C GLY A 125 -7.26 -7.87 -3.80
N VAL A 126 -7.82 -6.93 -3.03
CA VAL A 126 -8.20 -5.61 -3.55
C VAL A 126 -7.02 -4.76 -3.99
N TRP A 127 -5.85 -4.92 -3.35
CA TRP A 127 -4.65 -4.17 -3.72
C TRP A 127 -4.04 -4.65 -5.03
N ILE A 128 -3.97 -5.98 -5.23
CA ILE A 128 -3.52 -6.51 -6.51
C ILE A 128 -4.52 -6.16 -7.61
N GLN A 129 -5.83 -6.16 -7.32
CA GLN A 129 -6.83 -5.70 -8.27
C GLN A 129 -6.58 -4.26 -8.73
N ALA A 130 -6.31 -3.34 -7.80
CA ALA A 130 -5.96 -1.95 -8.15
C ALA A 130 -4.71 -1.86 -9.05
N MET A 131 -3.68 -2.66 -8.79
CA MET A 131 -2.50 -2.69 -9.66
C MET A 131 -2.80 -3.21 -11.07
N LEU A 132 -3.65 -4.24 -11.19
CA LEU A 132 -4.09 -4.77 -12.50
C LEU A 132 -4.89 -3.74 -13.28
N GLU A 133 -5.80 -3.04 -12.61
CA GLU A 133 -6.56 -1.93 -13.19
C GLU A 133 -5.64 -0.77 -13.62
N GLY A 134 -4.53 -0.56 -12.90
CA GLY A 134 -3.49 0.42 -13.24
C GLY A 134 -2.56 0.00 -14.38
N GLY A 135 -2.58 -1.26 -14.80
CA GLY A 135 -1.80 -1.76 -15.94
C GLY A 135 -0.78 -2.85 -15.64
N LEU A 136 -0.72 -3.37 -14.40
CA LEU A 136 0.06 -4.57 -14.10
C LEU A 136 -0.44 -5.75 -14.97
N SER A 137 0.47 -6.45 -15.62
CA SER A 137 0.13 -7.61 -16.43
C SER A 137 -0.41 -8.76 -15.55
N PRO A 138 -1.52 -9.41 -15.94
CA PRO A 138 -2.00 -10.61 -15.25
C PRO A 138 -1.19 -11.86 -15.60
N ASN A 139 -0.08 -11.70 -16.33
CA ASN A 139 0.94 -12.73 -16.54
C ASN A 139 2.31 -12.24 -16.06
N ALA A 140 2.34 -11.22 -15.19
CA ALA A 140 3.56 -10.65 -14.65
C ALA A 140 4.44 -11.72 -13.98
N ARG A 141 5.75 -11.58 -14.19
CA ARG A 141 6.78 -12.42 -13.60
C ARG A 141 7.72 -11.54 -12.79
N ASP A 142 8.19 -12.03 -11.65
CA ASP A 142 9.10 -11.25 -10.80
C ASP A 142 10.45 -11.01 -11.51
N LYS A 143 11.11 -9.89 -11.20
CA LYS A 143 12.34 -9.49 -11.90
C LYS A 143 13.58 -10.25 -11.42
N VAL A 144 13.52 -10.99 -10.32
CA VAL A 144 14.69 -11.65 -9.71
C VAL A 144 14.82 -13.11 -10.18
N HIS A 145 13.72 -13.85 -10.15
CA HIS A 145 13.63 -15.28 -10.44
C HIS A 145 12.80 -15.60 -11.67
N ASN A 146 12.17 -14.58 -12.29
CA ASN A 146 11.33 -14.75 -13.46
C ASN A 146 10.20 -15.79 -13.24
N GLN A 147 9.59 -15.80 -12.06
CA GLN A 147 8.47 -16.66 -11.71
C GLN A 147 7.14 -15.90 -11.79
N PRO A 148 6.05 -16.53 -12.25
CA PRO A 148 4.73 -15.91 -12.24
C PRO A 148 4.33 -15.43 -10.85
N ILE A 149 4.04 -14.13 -10.70
CA ILE A 149 3.81 -13.54 -9.37
C ILE A 149 2.55 -14.08 -8.70
N ILE A 150 1.61 -14.68 -9.44
CA ILE A 150 0.42 -15.35 -8.86
C ILE A 150 0.79 -16.44 -7.88
N PHE A 151 1.92 -17.11 -8.07
CA PHE A 151 2.33 -18.16 -7.15
C PHE A 151 2.65 -17.61 -5.76
N ASN A 152 2.90 -16.30 -5.62
CA ASN A 152 3.02 -15.69 -4.30
C ASN A 152 1.70 -15.71 -3.48
N SER A 153 0.54 -15.91 -4.12
CA SER A 153 -0.75 -16.04 -3.42
C SER A 153 -0.78 -17.22 -2.45
N ILE A 154 0.00 -18.28 -2.69
CA ILE A 154 0.03 -19.47 -1.81
C ILE A 154 0.57 -19.14 -0.42
N PHE A 155 1.31 -18.05 -0.29
CA PHE A 155 1.86 -17.58 0.99
C PHE A 155 0.89 -16.64 1.73
N ALA A 156 -0.29 -16.34 1.18
CA ALA A 156 -1.30 -15.56 1.88
C ALA A 156 -1.87 -16.33 3.08
N LYS A 157 -2.02 -15.66 4.24
CA LYS A 157 -2.30 -16.32 5.54
C LYS A 157 -3.58 -17.15 5.60
N LYS A 158 -4.57 -16.92 4.74
CA LYS A 158 -5.87 -17.63 4.75
C LYS A 158 -6.28 -18.07 3.35
N HIS A 159 -6.87 -19.27 3.23
CA HIS A 159 -7.37 -19.80 1.95
C HIS A 159 -8.38 -18.88 1.22
N ARG A 160 -9.20 -18.12 1.97
CA ARG A 160 -10.11 -17.13 1.38
C ARG A 160 -9.37 -16.00 0.65
N ASN A 161 -8.14 -15.69 1.07
CA ASN A 161 -7.30 -14.65 0.47
C ASN A 161 -6.72 -15.15 -0.86
N ILE A 162 -6.31 -16.42 -0.93
CA ILE A 162 -5.91 -17.09 -2.18
C ILE A 162 -7.03 -16.97 -3.23
N ARG A 163 -8.28 -17.31 -2.84
CA ARG A 163 -9.45 -17.15 -3.73
C ARG A 163 -9.68 -15.70 -4.14
N GLY A 164 -9.47 -14.73 -3.25
CA GLY A 164 -9.56 -13.31 -3.59
C GLY A 164 -8.52 -12.88 -4.63
N HIS A 165 -7.26 -13.29 -4.47
CA HIS A 165 -6.17 -12.99 -5.41
C HIS A 165 -6.40 -13.65 -6.78
N VAL A 166 -6.73 -14.94 -6.80
CA VAL A 166 -7.04 -15.66 -8.04
C VAL A 166 -8.29 -15.10 -8.71
N GLY A 167 -9.32 -14.76 -7.94
CA GLY A 167 -10.55 -14.13 -8.43
C GLY A 167 -10.30 -12.77 -9.08
N ALA A 168 -9.44 -11.92 -8.50
CA ALA A 168 -9.04 -10.64 -9.09
C ALA A 168 -8.37 -10.85 -10.47
N TRP A 169 -7.46 -11.83 -10.59
CA TRP A 169 -6.79 -12.15 -11.85
C TRP A 169 -7.73 -12.71 -12.91
N CYS A 170 -8.53 -13.71 -12.56
CA CYS A 170 -9.48 -14.33 -13.49
C CYS A 170 -10.54 -13.31 -13.93
N GLY A 171 -11.07 -12.52 -13.00
CA GLY A 171 -12.04 -11.46 -13.29
C GLY A 171 -11.46 -10.37 -14.20
N TYR A 172 -10.22 -9.94 -13.96
CA TYR A 172 -9.54 -8.96 -14.81
C TYR A 172 -9.32 -9.50 -16.24
N LYS A 173 -8.78 -10.72 -16.37
CA LYS A 173 -8.60 -11.37 -17.70
C LYS A 173 -9.92 -11.52 -18.43
N TYR A 174 -10.97 -11.94 -17.74
CA TYR A 174 -12.30 -12.09 -18.32
C TYR A 174 -12.84 -10.77 -18.85
N LYS A 175 -12.81 -9.69 -18.04
CA LYS A 175 -13.24 -8.34 -18.46
C LYS A 175 -12.51 -7.84 -19.71
N LYS A 176 -11.20 -8.10 -19.83
CA LYS A 176 -10.40 -7.73 -21.00
C LYS A 176 -10.67 -8.58 -22.24
N PHE A 177 -11.30 -9.74 -22.10
CA PHE A 177 -11.60 -10.66 -23.21
C PHE A 177 -12.99 -10.41 -23.81
N ILE A 178 -13.93 -9.86 -23.03
CA ILE A 178 -15.33 -9.64 -23.45
C ILE A 178 -15.67 -8.18 -23.76
N GLY A 179 -14.74 -7.24 -23.56
CA GLY A 179 -14.90 -5.82 -23.85
C GLY A 179 -13.89 -5.35 -24.89
#